data_AF-A0A1Y4SPV5-F1
#
_entry.id   AF-A0A1Y4SPV5-F1
#
_cell.length_a   1.000
_cell.length_b   1.000
_cell.length_c   1.000
_cell.angle_alpha   90.00
_cell.angle_beta   90.00
_cell.angle_gamma   90.00
#
_symmetry.space_group_name_H-M   'P 1'
#
loop_
_entity.id
_entity.type
_entity.pdbx_description
1 polymer ?
#
loop_
_entity_poly.entity_id
_entity_poly.type
_entity_poly.pdbx_seq_one_letter_code
_entity_poly.pdbx_strand_id
1 'polypeptide(L)' 'MKKYQFLAERYYKFFKYLRTIGLISMIVFLVVTAFNRNNSTLSIISYFAILLTLACLLECVILYVLYLILKRK' A
#
# COMPACT_ATOMS: atom_id res chain seq x y z
N MET A 1 2.23 -1.86 -30.57
CA MET A 1 1.20 -1.57 -29.54
C MET A 1 1.12 -2.60 -28.40
N LYS A 2 1.52 -3.88 -28.53
CA LYS A 2 1.45 -4.87 -27.42
C LYS A 2 2.51 -4.74 -26.30
N LYS A 3 3.57 -3.94 -26.52
CA LYS A 3 4.74 -3.89 -25.62
C LYS A 3 4.43 -3.22 -24.27
N TYR A 4 3.58 -2.19 -24.27
CA TYR A 4 3.21 -1.46 -23.04
C TYR A 4 2.04 -2.07 -22.28
N GLN A 5 1.20 -2.88 -22.96
CA GLN A 5 0.07 -3.58 -22.32
C GLN A 5 0.54 -4.57 -21.25
N PHE A 6 1.57 -5.38 -21.54
CA PHE A 6 2.14 -6.30 -20.56
C PHE A 6 2.68 -5.59 -19.31
N LEU A 7 3.32 -4.44 -19.50
CA LEU A 7 3.88 -3.66 -18.40
C LEU A 7 2.76 -2.98 -17.57
N ALA A 8 1.73 -2.46 -18.24
CA ALA A 8 0.56 -1.89 -17.58
C ALA A 8 -0.17 -2.93 -16.71
N GLU A 9 -0.39 -4.13 -17.23
CA GLU A 9 -1.00 -5.23 -16.46
C GLU A 9 -0.18 -5.63 -15.24
N ARG A 10 1.16 -5.65 -15.35
CA ARG A 10 2.04 -5.88 -14.21
C ARG A 10 1.88 -4.80 -13.14
N TYR A 11 1.91 -3.52 -13.50
CA TYR A 11 1.72 -2.44 -12.53
C TYR A 11 0.36 -2.49 -11.85
N TYR A 12 -0.70 -2.84 -12.59
CA TYR A 12 -2.02 -3.00 -12.02
C TYR A 12 -2.10 -4.21 -11.07
N LYS A 13 -1.39 -5.30 -11.38
CA LYS A 13 -1.30 -6.47 -10.49
C LYS A 13 -0.54 -6.13 -9.20
N PHE A 14 0.58 -5.42 -9.30
CA PHE A 14 1.33 -4.92 -8.13
C PHE A 14 0.48 -3.95 -7.29
N PHE A 15 -0.25 -3.03 -7.92
CA PHE A 15 -1.20 -2.14 -7.25
C PHE A 15 -2.22 -2.90 -6.41
N LYS A 16 -2.81 -3.99 -6.94
CA LYS A 16 -3.76 -4.81 -6.19
C LYS A 16 -3.14 -5.43 -4.95
N TYR A 17 -1.91 -5.95 -5.05
CA TYR A 17 -1.20 -6.54 -3.91
C TYR A 17 -0.88 -5.48 -2.85
N LEU A 18 -0.31 -4.34 -3.24
CA LEU A 18 0.00 -3.25 -2.32
C LEU A 18 -1.25 -2.71 -1.63
N ARG A 19 -2.37 -2.60 -2.36
CA ARG A 19 -3.63 -2.15 -1.78
C ARG A 19 -4.09 -3.10 -0.67
N THR A 20 -4.02 -4.41 -0.91
CA THR A 20 -4.39 -5.41 0.12
C THR A 20 -3.46 -5.34 1.32
N ILE A 21 -2.14 -5.26 1.10
CA ILE A 21 -1.15 -5.15 2.18
C ILE A 21 -1.38 -3.86 2.98
N GLY A 22 -1.60 -2.73 2.31
CA GLY A 22 -1.88 -1.44 2.94
C GLY A 22 -3.16 -1.46 3.77
N LEU A 23 -4.23 -2.09 3.30
CA LEU A 23 -5.48 -2.26 4.06
C LEU A 23 -5.27 -3.13 5.31
N ILE A 24 -4.54 -4.23 5.19
CA ILE A 24 -4.22 -5.09 6.35
C ILE A 24 -3.38 -4.30 7.35
N SER A 25 -2.35 -3.60 6.88
CA SER A 25 -1.50 -2.74 7.71
C SER A 25 -2.30 -1.66 8.44
N MET A 26 -3.28 -1.05 7.77
CA MET A 26 -4.18 -0.07 8.37
C MET A 26 -5.05 -0.68 9.47
N ILE A 27 -5.61 -1.88 9.26
CA ILE A 27 -6.41 -2.57 10.29
C ILE A 27 -5.53 -2.89 11.50
N VAL A 28 -4.33 -3.44 11.27
CA VAL A 28 -3.37 -3.73 12.35
C VAL A 28 -3.02 -2.45 13.11
N PHE A 29 -2.75 -1.34 12.41
CA PHE A 29 -2.48 -0.05 13.05
C PHE A 29 -3.62 0.38 13.97
N LEU A 30 -4.87 0.36 13.47
CA LEU A 30 -6.04 0.78 14.24
C LEU A 30 -6.25 -0.09 15.48
N VAL A 31 -6.13 -1.41 15.33
CA VAL A 31 -6.28 -2.37 16.43
C VAL A 31 -5.18 -2.15 17.47
N VAL A 32 -3.91 -2.17 17.07
CA VAL A 32 -2.79 -2.04 18.02
C VAL A 32 -2.83 -0.69 18.72
N THR A 33 -3.17 0.39 18.01
CA THR A 33 -3.31 1.73 18.60
C THR A 33 -4.45 1.78 19.61
N ALA A 34 -5.61 1.17 19.32
CA ALA A 34 -6.76 1.16 20.23
C ALA A 34 -6.47 0.39 21.53
N PHE A 35 -5.66 -0.67 21.48
CA PHE A 35 -5.25 -1.44 22.65
C PHE A 35 -4.01 -0.90 23.37
N ASN A 36 -3.32 0.10 22.81
CA ASN A 36 -2.11 0.66 23.40
C ASN A 36 -2.42 1.56 24.61
N ARG A 37 -2.42 0.98 25.82
CA ARG A 37 -2.49 1.71 27.09
C ARG A 37 -1.10 2.00 27.66
N ASN A 38 -0.32 2.88 27.02
CA ASN A 38 1.05 3.24 27.41
C ASN A 38 2.05 2.07 27.38
N ASN A 39 1.89 1.13 26.45
CA ASN A 39 2.88 0.08 26.23
C ASN A 39 3.85 0.48 25.12
N SER A 40 5.13 0.66 25.48
CA SER A 40 6.19 1.06 24.55
C SER A 40 6.32 0.11 23.34
N THR A 41 6.14 -1.19 23.53
CA THR A 41 6.22 -2.18 22.46
C THR A 41 5.08 -2.01 21.46
N LEU A 42 3.84 -1.84 21.92
CA LEU A 42 2.68 -1.61 21.04
C LEU A 42 2.78 -0.26 20.32
N SER A 43 3.40 0.74 20.97
CA SER A 43 3.65 2.04 20.34
C SER A 43 4.59 1.92 19.14
N ILE A 44 5.65 1.14 19.26
CA ILE A 44 6.60 0.89 18.16
C ILE A 44 5.91 0.12 17.02
N ILE A 45 5.14 -0.91 17.34
CA ILE A 45 4.39 -1.69 16.33
C ILE A 45 3.41 -0.79 15.57
N SER A 46 2.67 0.07 16.29
CA SER A 46 1.76 1.04 15.69
C SER A 46 2.49 2.01 14.78
N TYR A 47 3.66 2.50 15.19
CA TYR A 47 4.49 3.39 14.39
C TYR A 47 4.94 2.75 13.06
N PHE A 48 5.41 1.50 13.10
CA PHE A 48 5.75 0.79 11.86
C PHE A 48 4.52 0.51 10.98
N ALA A 49 3.38 0.17 11.58
CA ALA A 49 2.16 -0.10 10.84
C ALA A 49 1.63 1.17 10.13
N ILE A 50 1.72 2.35 10.74
CA ILE A 50 1.32 3.59 10.06
C ILE A 50 2.28 3.98 8.95
N LEU A 51 3.60 3.83 9.17
CA LEU A 51 4.60 4.08 8.11
C LEU A 51 4.39 3.18 6.90
N LEU A 52 4.14 1.88 7.13
CA LEU A 52 3.86 0.92 6.07
C LEU A 52 2.57 1.27 5.32
N THR A 53 1.54 1.71 6.04
CA THR A 53 0.26 2.14 5.44
C THR A 53 0.48 3.37 4.53
N LEU A 54 1.23 4.36 4.99
CA LEU A 54 1.54 5.57 4.22
C LEU A 54 2.39 5.26 2.98
N ALA A 55 3.41 4.42 3.12
CA ALA A 55 4.23 3.98 1.99
C ALA A 55 3.37 3.26 0.93
N CYS A 56 2.52 2.32 1.37
CA CYS A 56 1.61 1.61 0.48
C CYS A 56 0.63 2.54 -0.24
N LEU A 57 0.11 3.57 0.44
CA LEU A 57 -0.77 4.57 -0.18
C LEU A 57 -0.07 5.36 -1.28
N LEU A 58 1.15 5.86 -1.02
CA LEU A 58 1.94 6.59 -2.01
C LEU A 58 2.27 5.72 -3.22
N GLU A 59 2.76 4.50 -2.99
CA GLU A 59 3.09 3.56 -4.06
C GLU A 59 1.86 3.13 -4.85
N CYS A 60 0.69 2.97 -4.21
CA CYS A 60 -0.57 2.70 -4.90
C CYS A 60 -0.94 3.80 -5.90
N VAL A 61 -0.79 5.07 -5.51
CA VAL A 61 -1.04 6.21 -6.41
C VAL A 61 -0.08 6.17 -7.60
N ILE A 62 1.22 5.98 -7.36
CA ILE A 62 2.23 5.93 -8.41
C ILE A 62 1.95 4.79 -9.39
N LEU A 63 1.71 3.56 -8.89
CA LEU A 63 1.44 2.39 -9.72
C LEU A 63 0.17 2.55 -10.56
N TYR A 64 -0.86 3.16 -10.00
CA TYR A 64 -2.11 3.42 -10.72
C TYR A 64 -1.94 4.48 -11.81
N VAL A 65 -1.19 5.55 -11.54
CA VAL A 65 -0.85 6.59 -12.54
C VAL A 65 -0.03 5.98 -13.68
N LEU A 66 0.99 5.17 -13.36
CA LEU A 66 1.80 4.48 -14.38
C LEU A 66 0.95 3.54 -15.23
N TYR A 67 0.05 2.76 -14.61
CA TYR A 67 -0.91 1.92 -15.33
C TYR A 67 -1.75 2.73 -16.33
N LEU A 68 -2.29 3.89 -15.91
CA LEU A 68 -3.10 4.75 -16.78
C LEU A 68 -2.30 5.31 -17.96
N ILE A 69 -1.07 5.77 -17.73
CA ILE A 69 -0.19 6.31 -18.77
C ILE A 69 0.15 5.23 -19.80
N LEU A 70 0.53 4.03 -19.33
CA LEU A 70 0.95 2.92 -20.20
C LEU A 70 -0.21 2.27 -20.94
N LYS A 71 -1.42 2.31 -20.38
CA LYS A 71 -2.63 1.83 -21.07
C LYS A 71 -3.02 2.73 -22.25
N ARG A 72 -2.66 4.02 -22.21
CA ARG A 72 -2.97 5.01 -23.26
C ARG A 72 -1.90 5.08 -24.37
N LYS A 73 -0.77 4.39 -24.25
CA LYS A 73 0.34 4.34 -25.22
C LYS A 73 0.39 3.00 -25.95
#